data_AF-Q5CTH3-F1
#
_entry.id   AF-Q5CTH3-F1
#
_cell.length_a   1.000
_cell.length_b   1.000
_cell.length_c   1.000
_cell.angle_alpha   90.00
_cell.angle_beta   90.00
_cell.angle_gamma   90.00
#
_symmetry.space_group_name_H-M   'P 1'
#
loop_
_entity.id
_entity.type
_entity.pdbx_description
1 polymer ?
#
loop_
_entity_poly.entity_id
_entity_poly.type
_entity_poly.pdbx_seq_one_letter_code
_entity_poly.pdbx_strand_id
1 'polypeptide(L)'
;MTIFEVKLSSATTLQDLLGENEYVKDNYKNCDILVLDYEGKEKLGFLNRDILLTDYRLIFLKDAEYSTQNSKIPSKFSCGDYINISSIIVNAVSSCEKAEDNPYLYVQLGDPEFNEDSDEDLESSHRFSEINIRCSDQNTIYTLFNSISETAAYMEQLENLSDLKSDDELTTDQE
;
A
#
# COMPACT_ATOMS: atom_id res chain seq x y z
N MET A 1 20.13 -0.10 -5.30
CA MET A 1 19.11 -1.10 -5.67
C MET A 1 17.92 -0.86 -4.77
N THR A 2 16.82 -0.36 -5.32
CA THR A 2 15.58 -0.09 -4.57
C THR A 2 14.82 -1.40 -4.44
N ILE A 3 14.52 -1.83 -3.21
CA ILE A 3 13.75 -3.05 -2.96
C ILE A 3 12.31 -2.62 -2.67
N PHE A 4 11.38 -3.01 -3.54
CA PHE A 4 9.96 -2.76 -3.37
C PHE A 4 9.36 -3.91 -2.56
N GLU A 5 9.35 -3.77 -1.24
CA GLU A 5 8.89 -4.81 -0.32
C GLU A 5 8.06 -4.26 0.83
N VAL A 6 7.39 -5.18 1.54
CA VAL A 6 6.75 -4.89 2.83
C VAL A 6 7.83 -4.55 3.85
N LYS A 7 7.77 -3.34 4.40
CA LYS A 7 8.66 -2.87 5.46
C LYS A 7 8.20 -3.47 6.78
N LEU A 8 9.03 -4.34 7.34
CA LEU A 8 8.77 -4.96 8.64
C LEU A 8 9.09 -3.97 9.76
N SER A 9 8.18 -3.84 10.73
CA SER A 9 8.40 -2.97 11.88
C SER A 9 7.93 -3.63 13.18
N SER A 10 8.76 -3.45 14.21
CA SER A 10 8.48 -3.91 15.58
C SER A 10 7.68 -2.88 16.39
N ALA A 11 7.17 -1.82 15.76
CA ALA A 11 6.33 -0.84 16.44
C ALA A 11 5.09 -1.51 17.01
N THR A 12 4.72 -1.14 18.24
CA THR A 12 3.52 -1.64 18.95
C THR A 12 2.54 -0.52 19.28
N THR A 13 2.84 0.70 18.85
CA THR A 13 2.00 1.88 19.02
C THR A 13 1.90 2.65 17.71
N LEU A 14 0.80 3.36 17.49
CA LEU A 14 0.64 4.18 16.29
C LEU A 14 1.64 5.33 16.24
N GLN A 15 2.02 5.87 17.40
CA GLN A 15 2.99 6.98 17.46
C GLN A 15 4.36 6.57 16.93
N ASP A 16 4.76 5.31 17.15
CA ASP A 16 6.03 4.78 16.67
C ASP A 16 5.96 4.29 15.20
N LEU A 17 4.74 4.13 14.67
CA LEU A 17 4.49 3.56 13.35
C LEU A 17 4.17 4.62 12.29
N LEU A 18 3.39 5.64 12.67
CA LEU A 18 3.00 6.74 11.81
C LEU A 18 4.13 7.76 11.70
N GLY A 19 4.26 8.34 10.52
CA GLY A 19 5.13 9.47 10.27
C GLY A 19 4.58 10.75 10.89
N GLU A 20 5.41 11.79 10.90
CA GLU A 20 4.97 13.12 11.32
C GLU A 20 3.82 13.60 10.41
N ASN A 21 2.71 14.01 11.03
CA ASN A 21 1.49 14.47 10.35
C ASN A 21 0.77 13.43 9.46
N GLU A 22 1.00 12.13 9.66
CA GLU A 22 0.25 11.06 8.97
C GLU A 22 -1.01 10.68 9.75
N TYR A 23 -2.16 10.66 9.07
CA TYR A 23 -3.44 10.33 9.68
C TYR A 23 -3.99 8.98 9.19
N VAL A 24 -4.70 8.27 10.08
CA VAL A 24 -5.45 7.06 9.73
C VAL A 24 -6.78 7.47 9.07
N LYS A 25 -6.95 7.12 7.80
CA LYS A 25 -8.18 7.36 7.03
C LYS A 25 -9.24 6.32 7.31
N ASP A 26 -8.88 5.04 7.25
CA ASP A 26 -9.81 3.93 7.45
C ASP A 26 -9.14 2.65 7.96
N ASN A 27 -9.97 1.68 8.37
CA ASN A 27 -9.52 0.34 8.74
C ASN A 27 -10.33 -0.79 8.09
N TYR A 28 -9.64 -1.88 7.79
CA TYR A 28 -10.21 -3.08 7.19
C TYR A 28 -9.78 -4.28 8.02
N LYS A 29 -10.74 -5.00 8.59
CA LYS A 29 -10.47 -6.02 9.62
C LYS A 29 -10.41 -7.42 9.03
N ASN A 30 -9.64 -8.30 9.68
CA ASN A 30 -9.54 -9.73 9.36
C ASN A 30 -9.21 -10.00 7.88
N CYS A 31 -8.06 -9.51 7.45
CA CYS A 31 -7.54 -9.72 6.10
C CYS A 31 -6.32 -10.64 6.10
N ASP A 32 -6.25 -11.51 5.10
CA ASP A 32 -5.09 -12.32 4.77
C ASP A 32 -4.30 -11.64 3.65
N ILE A 33 -3.00 -11.46 3.86
CA ILE A 33 -2.11 -10.74 2.95
C ILE A 33 -1.01 -11.71 2.52
N LEU A 34 -0.90 -11.93 1.22
CA LEU A 34 0.06 -12.86 0.63
C LEU A 34 0.98 -12.09 -0.31
N VAL A 35 2.27 -12.10 -0.01
CA VAL A 35 3.32 -11.50 -0.84
C VAL A 35 3.94 -12.59 -1.71
N LEU A 36 3.94 -12.38 -3.02
CA LEU A 36 4.50 -13.30 -3.99
C LEU A 36 5.79 -12.75 -4.59
N ASP A 37 6.67 -13.65 -5.02
CA ASP A 37 7.79 -13.31 -5.90
C ASP A 37 7.34 -13.19 -7.37
N TYR A 38 8.29 -12.88 -8.26
CA TYR A 38 8.04 -12.71 -9.69
C TYR A 38 7.57 -13.99 -10.42
N GLU A 39 7.72 -15.17 -9.79
CA GLU A 39 7.23 -16.45 -10.32
C GLU A 39 5.83 -16.78 -9.77
N GLY A 40 5.24 -15.87 -8.99
CA GLY A 40 3.97 -16.09 -8.31
C GLY A 40 4.08 -17.04 -7.11
N LYS A 41 5.29 -17.33 -6.61
CA LYS A 41 5.49 -18.17 -5.42
C LYS A 41 5.42 -17.34 -4.16
N GLU A 42 4.83 -17.92 -3.12
CA GLU A 42 4.73 -17.28 -1.81
C GLU A 42 6.10 -16.99 -1.20
N LYS A 43 6.36 -15.70 -0.96
CA LYS A 43 7.54 -15.20 -0.24
C LYS A 43 7.23 -14.93 1.23
N LEU A 44 6.06 -14.36 1.52
CA LEU A 44 5.63 -13.99 2.87
C LEU A 44 4.11 -14.01 2.97
N GLY A 45 3.58 -14.53 4.09
CA GLY A 45 2.15 -14.56 4.37
C GLY A 45 1.84 -13.94 5.73
N PHE A 46 0.84 -13.06 5.77
CA PHE A 46 0.26 -12.54 6.99
C PHE A 46 -1.20 -12.95 7.08
N LEU A 47 -1.50 -13.81 8.04
CA LEU A 47 -2.87 -14.26 8.27
C LEU A 47 -3.57 -13.38 9.30
N ASN A 48 -4.85 -13.12 9.08
CA ASN A 48 -5.75 -12.43 9.99
C ASN A 48 -5.17 -11.11 10.55
N ARG A 49 -4.74 -10.24 9.65
CA ARG A 49 -4.26 -8.88 9.94
C ARG A 49 -5.37 -7.87 9.74
N ASP A 50 -5.33 -6.82 10.54
CA ASP A 50 -6.11 -5.62 10.26
C ASP A 50 -5.26 -4.66 9.42
N ILE A 51 -5.87 -4.02 8.44
CA ILE A 51 -5.22 -3.04 7.56
C ILE A 51 -5.67 -1.65 8.00
N LEU A 52 -4.73 -0.76 8.31
CA LEU A 52 -4.99 0.67 8.39
C LEU A 52 -4.57 1.31 7.08
N LEU A 53 -5.49 2.06 6.48
CA LEU A 53 -5.17 2.98 5.40
C LEU A 53 -4.86 4.35 6.00
N THR A 54 -3.74 4.92 5.59
CA THR A 54 -3.30 6.26 5.97
C THR A 54 -3.18 7.15 4.75
N ASP A 55 -2.71 8.38 4.93
CA ASP A 55 -2.37 9.28 3.82
C ASP A 55 -1.25 8.75 2.91
N TYR A 56 -0.32 7.96 3.45
CA TYR A 56 0.90 7.58 2.74
C TYR A 56 1.11 6.06 2.63
N ARG A 57 0.43 5.25 3.44
CA ARG A 57 0.75 3.84 3.65
C ARG A 57 -0.49 2.96 3.81
N LEU A 58 -0.31 1.70 3.44
CA LEU A 58 -1.10 0.59 3.95
C LEU A 58 -0.31 -0.09 5.06
N ILE A 59 -0.91 -0.17 6.25
CA ILE A 59 -0.28 -0.70 7.45
C ILE A 59 -1.00 -1.97 7.86
N PHE A 60 -0.26 -3.06 8.06
CA PHE A 60 -0.73 -4.39 8.40
C PHE A 60 -0.47 -4.70 9.88
N LEU A 61 -1.52 -4.64 10.69
CA LEU A 61 -1.45 -4.81 12.14
C LEU A 61 -1.75 -6.22 12.57
N LYS A 62 -0.89 -6.77 13.42
CA LYS A 62 -1.12 -8.05 14.10
C LYS A 62 -1.83 -7.85 15.42
N ASP A 63 -2.81 -8.71 15.70
CA ASP A 63 -3.52 -8.76 16.99
C ASP A 63 -4.07 -7.38 17.41
N ALA A 64 -4.63 -6.63 16.46
CA ALA A 64 -5.14 -5.29 16.71
C ALA A 64 -6.37 -5.35 17.62
N GLU A 65 -6.34 -4.59 18.72
CA GLU A 65 -7.49 -4.43 19.61
C GLU A 65 -8.01 -3.01 19.55
N TYR A 66 -9.34 -2.87 19.55
CA TYR A 66 -10.03 -1.60 19.44
C TYR A 66 -10.80 -1.32 20.72
N SER A 67 -10.73 -0.08 21.20
CA SER A 67 -11.46 0.36 22.41
C SER A 67 -12.98 0.27 22.24
N THR A 68 -13.47 0.40 21.01
CA THR A 68 -14.90 0.30 20.65
C THR A 68 -15.04 -0.35 19.27
N GLN A 69 -16.21 -0.92 18.99
CA GLN A 69 -16.48 -1.65 17.75
C GLN A 69 -16.30 -0.78 16.48
N ASN A 70 -16.66 0.51 16.57
CA ASN A 70 -16.63 1.46 15.45
C ASN A 70 -15.34 2.30 15.41
N SER A 71 -14.34 1.99 16.25
CA SER A 71 -13.07 2.72 16.23
C SER A 71 -12.28 2.37 14.96
N LYS A 72 -11.80 3.42 14.27
CA LYS A 72 -10.80 3.30 13.20
C LYS A 72 -9.39 3.06 13.75
N ILE A 73 -9.16 3.52 14.98
CA ILE A 73 -7.84 3.55 15.63
C ILE A 73 -7.77 2.41 16.65
N PRO A 74 -6.81 1.48 16.52
CA PRO A 74 -6.57 0.45 17.52
C PRO A 74 -5.98 1.07 18.80
N SER A 75 -6.36 0.54 19.96
CA SER A 75 -5.77 0.90 21.25
C SER A 75 -4.44 0.19 21.52
N LYS A 76 -4.20 -0.97 20.88
CA LYS A 76 -2.93 -1.70 20.90
C LYS A 76 -2.87 -2.73 19.76
N PHE A 77 -1.65 -3.17 19.44
CA PHE A 77 -1.35 -4.23 18.48
C PHE A 77 0.04 -4.82 18.76
N SER A 78 0.35 -6.01 18.26
CA SER A 78 1.60 -6.72 18.57
C SER A 78 2.76 -6.37 17.62
N CYS A 79 2.48 -6.03 16.36
CA CYS A 79 3.41 -5.40 15.43
C CYS A 79 2.66 -4.75 14.26
N GLY A 80 3.32 -3.85 13.54
CA GLY A 80 2.75 -3.18 12.36
C GLY A 80 3.74 -3.14 11.21
N ASP A 81 3.47 -3.91 10.17
CA ASP A 81 4.25 -3.93 8.93
C ASP A 81 3.59 -3.00 7.91
N TYR A 82 4.28 -2.50 6.88
CA TYR A 82 3.64 -1.56 5.96
C TYR A 82 4.24 -1.50 4.55
N ILE A 83 3.46 -0.97 3.63
CA ILE A 83 3.88 -0.57 2.28
C ILE A 83 3.53 0.90 2.06
N ASN A 84 4.33 1.63 1.27
CA ASN A 84 3.97 3.00 0.91
C ASN A 84 3.05 2.96 -0.31
N ILE A 85 2.03 3.80 -0.32
CA ILE A 85 1.06 3.91 -1.42
C ILE A 85 1.75 4.38 -2.70
N SER A 86 2.73 5.28 -2.60
CA SER A 86 3.54 5.73 -3.75
C SER A 86 4.37 4.64 -4.42
N SER A 87 4.53 3.48 -3.77
CA SER A 87 5.21 2.33 -4.35
C SER A 87 4.26 1.42 -5.13
N ILE A 88 2.94 1.66 -5.09
CA ILE A 88 1.93 0.86 -5.79
C ILE A 88 1.83 1.35 -7.24
N ILE A 89 2.19 0.48 -8.19
CA ILE A 89 2.09 0.76 -9.63
C ILE A 89 0.84 0.15 -10.26
N VAL A 90 0.29 -0.90 -9.65
CA VAL A 90 -0.98 -1.51 -10.06
C VAL A 90 -1.78 -1.85 -8.81
N ASN A 91 -3.06 -1.49 -8.80
CA ASN A 91 -4.05 -2.05 -7.90
C ASN A 91 -5.26 -2.51 -8.72
N ALA A 92 -5.76 -3.71 -8.45
CA ALA A 92 -6.90 -4.26 -9.17
C ALA A 92 -7.70 -5.21 -8.29
N VAL A 93 -9.02 -5.19 -8.42
CA VAL A 93 -9.85 -6.28 -7.86
C VAL A 93 -9.78 -7.45 -8.84
N SER A 94 -9.31 -8.58 -8.35
CA SER A 94 -9.16 -9.81 -9.10
C SER A 94 -10.00 -10.93 -8.49
N SER A 95 -10.38 -11.89 -9.31
CA SER A 95 -11.04 -13.13 -8.92
C SER A 95 -10.37 -14.26 -9.71
N CYS A 96 -9.98 -15.36 -9.06
CA CYS A 96 -9.52 -16.52 -9.80
C CYS A 96 -10.67 -17.10 -10.64
N GLU A 97 -10.34 -17.77 -11.75
CA GLU A 97 -11.30 -18.20 -12.77
C GLU A 97 -12.30 -19.28 -12.30
N LYS A 98 -12.19 -19.76 -11.06
CA LYS A 98 -13.14 -20.75 -10.52
C LYS A 98 -14.31 -20.01 -9.85
N ALA A 99 -15.53 -20.44 -10.18
CA ALA A 99 -16.79 -19.83 -9.77
C ALA A 99 -17.06 -19.78 -8.24
N GLU A 100 -16.12 -20.24 -7.41
CA GLU A 100 -16.20 -20.25 -5.94
C GLU A 100 -15.19 -19.29 -5.28
N ASP A 101 -14.40 -18.55 -6.07
CA ASP A 101 -13.33 -17.72 -5.52
C ASP A 101 -13.85 -16.38 -5.00
N ASN A 102 -13.56 -16.10 -3.72
CA ASN A 102 -13.78 -14.78 -3.14
C ASN A 102 -12.87 -13.76 -3.84
N PRO A 103 -13.40 -12.59 -4.25
CA PRO A 103 -12.58 -11.52 -4.82
C PRO A 103 -11.48 -11.13 -3.84
N TYR A 104 -10.33 -10.77 -4.39
CA TYR A 104 -9.18 -10.28 -3.65
C TYR A 104 -8.64 -9.02 -4.33
N LEU A 105 -7.96 -8.20 -3.55
CA LEU A 105 -7.24 -7.06 -4.08
C LEU A 105 -5.83 -7.51 -4.46
N TYR A 106 -5.49 -7.38 -5.73
CA TYR A 106 -4.14 -7.50 -6.26
C TYR A 106 -3.46 -6.14 -6.19
N VAL A 107 -2.24 -6.09 -5.65
CA VAL A 107 -1.39 -4.91 -5.57
C VAL A 107 -0.01 -5.28 -6.09
N GLN A 108 0.52 -4.49 -7.02
CA GLN A 108 1.89 -4.61 -7.49
C GLN A 108 2.69 -3.41 -7.00
N LEU A 109 3.80 -3.69 -6.31
CA LEU A 109 4.77 -2.69 -5.92
C LEU A 109 5.91 -2.63 -6.92
N GLY A 110 6.34 -1.43 -7.32
CA GLY A 110 7.43 -1.29 -8.28
C GLY A 110 7.78 0.15 -8.57
N ASP A 111 8.64 0.33 -9.57
CA ASP A 111 9.03 1.63 -10.11
C ASP A 111 8.09 2.00 -11.28
N PRO A 112 7.40 3.15 -11.26
CA PRO A 112 6.53 3.57 -12.36
C PRO A 112 7.31 3.79 -13.68
N GLU A 113 8.60 4.11 -13.62
CA GLU A 113 9.45 4.32 -14.80
C GLU A 113 9.92 3.00 -15.47
N PHE A 114 9.58 1.84 -14.90
CA PHE A 114 10.02 0.54 -15.44
C PHE A 114 9.43 0.20 -16.82
N ASN A 115 8.43 0.94 -17.30
CA ASN A 115 7.85 0.75 -18.63
C ASN A 115 8.63 1.42 -19.78
N GLU A 116 9.71 2.16 -19.49
CA GLU A 116 10.51 2.83 -20.53
C GLU A 116 11.72 1.96 -20.92
N ASP A 117 11.60 1.29 -22.07
CA ASP A 117 12.69 0.86 -22.97
C ASP A 117 14.02 0.43 -22.31
N SER A 118 14.03 -0.68 -21.56
CA SER A 118 15.29 -1.31 -21.18
C SER A 118 15.51 -2.62 -21.94
N ASP A 119 16.63 -2.64 -22.68
CA ASP A 119 17.15 -3.73 -23.50
C ASP A 119 16.92 -5.11 -22.86
N GLU A 120 16.46 -6.07 -23.68
CA GLU A 120 16.08 -7.45 -23.34
C GLU A 120 17.18 -8.31 -22.67
N ASP A 121 18.36 -7.76 -22.37
CA ASP A 121 19.57 -8.48 -21.93
C ASP A 121 20.05 -8.17 -20.50
N LEU A 122 19.32 -7.38 -19.71
CA LEU A 122 19.62 -7.22 -18.28
C LEU A 122 18.68 -8.10 -17.46
N GLU A 123 19.26 -9.02 -16.68
CA GLU A 123 18.66 -9.81 -15.58
C GLU A 123 17.95 -8.90 -14.54
N SER A 124 16.89 -8.22 -14.95
CA SER A 124 16.15 -7.19 -14.23
C SER A 124 14.91 -7.76 -13.53
N SER A 125 14.88 -9.07 -13.32
CA SER A 125 13.78 -9.88 -12.76
C SER A 125 13.45 -9.62 -11.27
N HIS A 126 13.92 -8.52 -10.69
CA HIS A 126 13.79 -8.20 -9.26
C HIS A 126 13.22 -6.80 -8.97
N ARG A 127 12.45 -6.22 -9.89
CA ARG A 127 11.98 -4.82 -9.75
C ARG A 127 10.55 -4.66 -9.23
N PHE A 128 9.81 -5.74 -9.00
CA PHE A 128 8.47 -5.64 -8.44
C PHE A 128 8.18 -6.74 -7.41
N SER A 129 7.21 -6.48 -6.54
CA SER A 129 6.61 -7.46 -5.63
C SER A 129 5.10 -7.46 -5.82
N GLU A 130 4.50 -8.65 -5.84
CA GLU A 130 3.05 -8.79 -5.92
C GLU A 130 2.47 -9.07 -4.53
N ILE A 131 1.31 -8.51 -4.24
CA ILE A 131 0.61 -8.67 -2.97
C ILE A 131 -0.87 -8.94 -3.25
N ASN A 132 -1.36 -10.06 -2.75
CA ASN A 132 -2.77 -10.43 -2.77
C ASN A 132 -3.37 -10.21 -1.38
N ILE A 133 -4.43 -9.41 -1.30
CA ILE A 133 -5.14 -9.10 -0.06
C ILE A 133 -6.55 -9.67 -0.15
N ARG A 134 -6.87 -10.57 0.76
CA ARG A 134 -8.21 -11.14 0.95
C ARG A 134 -8.75 -10.61 2.27
N CYS A 135 -10.02 -10.27 2.33
CA CYS A 135 -10.68 -9.88 3.56
C CYS A 135 -11.92 -10.75 3.77
N SER A 136 -12.39 -10.86 5.01
CA SER A 136 -13.52 -11.73 5.35
C SER A 136 -14.83 -11.37 4.63
N ASP A 137 -14.96 -10.13 4.17
CA ASP A 137 -16.12 -9.64 3.42
C ASP A 137 -15.70 -9.09 2.05
N GLN A 138 -16.47 -9.43 1.02
CA GLN A 138 -16.19 -9.03 -0.36
C GLN A 138 -16.36 -7.51 -0.54
N ASN A 139 -17.33 -6.88 0.14
CA ASN A 139 -17.51 -5.44 0.01
C ASN A 139 -16.30 -4.67 0.54
N THR A 140 -15.67 -5.19 1.61
CA THR A 140 -14.43 -4.67 2.18
C THR A 140 -13.30 -4.60 1.14
N ILE A 141 -13.19 -5.57 0.22
CA ILE A 141 -12.20 -5.54 -0.88
C ILE A 141 -12.45 -4.39 -1.84
N TYR A 142 -13.70 -4.19 -2.27
CA TYR A 142 -14.05 -3.09 -3.18
C TYR A 142 -13.86 -1.72 -2.50
N THR A 143 -14.22 -1.60 -1.22
CA THR A 143 -13.99 -0.37 -0.46
C THR A 143 -12.49 -0.09 -0.31
N LEU A 144 -11.69 -1.09 0.04
CA LEU A 144 -10.23 -0.96 0.14
C LEU A 144 -9.62 -0.53 -1.20
N PHE A 145 -10.02 -1.17 -2.30
CA PHE A 145 -9.59 -0.79 -3.65
C PHE A 145 -9.87 0.68 -3.93
N ASN A 146 -11.11 1.13 -3.75
CA ASN A 146 -11.51 2.52 -4.01
C ASN A 146 -10.73 3.49 -3.13
N SER A 147 -10.56 3.21 -1.85
CA SER A 147 -9.86 4.10 -0.93
C SER A 147 -8.35 4.20 -1.22
N ILE A 148 -7.73 3.12 -1.71
CA ILE A 148 -6.34 3.16 -2.21
C ILE A 148 -6.28 4.03 -3.47
N SER A 149 -7.17 3.81 -4.44
CA SER A 149 -7.20 4.58 -5.69
C SER A 149 -7.42 6.07 -5.44
N GLU A 150 -8.35 6.44 -4.55
CA GLU A 150 -8.59 7.82 -4.14
C GLU A 150 -7.36 8.43 -3.46
N THR A 151 -6.67 7.66 -2.60
CA THR A 151 -5.46 8.14 -1.93
C THR A 151 -4.31 8.33 -2.91
N ALA A 152 -4.08 7.37 -3.81
CA ALA A 152 -3.05 7.48 -4.84
C ALA A 152 -3.27 8.70 -5.75
N ALA A 153 -4.51 8.91 -6.23
CA ALA A 153 -4.85 10.06 -7.06
C ALA A 153 -4.66 11.41 -6.32
N TYR A 154 -4.96 11.45 -5.02
CA TYR A 154 -4.72 12.65 -4.21
C TYR A 154 -3.23 12.96 -4.06
N MET A 155 -2.38 11.93 -3.91
CA MET A 155 -0.92 12.10 -3.80
C MET A 155 -0.33 12.65 -5.11
N GLU A 156 -0.75 12.13 -6.26
CA GLU A 156 -0.35 12.63 -7.58
C GLU A 156 -0.70 14.12 -7.76
N GLN A 157 -1.87 14.55 -7.27
CA GLN A 157 -2.25 15.96 -7.31
C GLN A 157 -1.38 16.85 -6.41
N LEU A 158 -0.95 16.34 -5.24
CA LEU A 158 -0.05 17.08 -4.36
C LEU A 158 1.33 17.27 -4.98
N GLU A 159 1.87 16.23 -5.65
CA GLU A 159 3.16 16.28 -6.34
C GLU A 159 3.14 17.32 -7.48
N ASN A 160 2.09 17.29 -8.31
CA ASN A 160 1.90 18.28 -9.38
C ASN A 160 1.80 19.73 -8.85
N LEU A 161 1.22 19.93 -7.66
CA LEU A 161 1.12 21.26 -7.03
C LEU A 161 2.44 21.72 -6.41
N SER A 162 3.30 20.81 -5.94
CA SER A 162 4.65 21.16 -5.50
C SER A 162 5.53 21.58 -6.67
N ASP A 163 5.44 20.89 -7.81
CA ASP A 163 6.23 21.19 -9.00
C ASP A 163 5.92 22.57 -9.56
N LEU A 164 4.64 22.97 -9.52
CA LEU A 164 4.18 24.31 -9.90
C LEU A 164 4.70 25.43 -8.99
N LYS A 165 5.03 25.15 -7.73
CA LYS A 165 5.60 26.15 -6.81
C LYS A 165 7.10 26.31 -6.97
N SER A 166 7.82 25.29 -7.42
CA SER A 166 9.26 25.36 -7.69
C SER A 166 9.62 26.20 -8.90
N ASP A 167 8.72 26.33 -9.89
CA ASP A 167 8.97 27.11 -11.11
C ASP A 167 8.74 28.62 -10.94
N ASP A 168 7.99 29.05 -9.93
CA ASP A 168 7.65 30.47 -9.71
C ASP A 168 8.77 31.25 -8.98
N GLU A 169 9.78 30.55 -8.41
CA GLU A 169 10.95 31.19 -7.79
C GLU A 169 12.08 31.54 -8.78
N LEU A 170 11.95 31.22 -10.08
CA LEU A 170 12.96 31.52 -11.11
C LEU A 170 12.68 32.75 -11.98
N THR A 171 11.64 33.54 -11.68
CA THR A 171 11.35 34.81 -12.38
C THR A 171 11.37 36.03 -11.48
N THR A 172 12.43 36.20 -10.69
CA THR A 172 12.85 37.53 -10.22
C THR A 172 14.35 37.69 -10.36
N ASP A 173 14.73 38.45 -11.39
CA ASP A 173 15.94 39.29 -11.52
C ASP A 173 16.53 39.23 -12.94
N GLN A 174 15.96 40.04 -13.85
CA GLN A 174 16.75 40.73 -14.88
C GLN A 174 16.22 42.17 -14.99
N GLU A 175 17.00 43.08 -14.41
CA GLU A 175 17.00 44.52 -14.71
C GLU A 175 17.26 44.81 -16.19
#